data_AF-A0A8T5N9K9-F1
#
_entry.id   AF-A0A8T5N9K9-F1
#
_cell.length_a   1.000
_cell.length_b   1.000
_cell.length_c   1.000
_cell.angle_alpha   90.00
_cell.angle_beta   90.00
_cell.angle_gamma   90.00
#
_symmetry.space_group_name_H-M   'P 1'
#
loop_
_entity.id
_entity.type
_entity.pdbx_description
1 polymer ?
#
loop_
_entity_poly.entity_id
_entity_poly.type
_entity_poly.pdbx_seq_one_letter_code
_entity_poly.pdbx_strand_id
1 'polypeptide(L)'
;MPSFDITEKRPYINIFKLNKAYYFKHFFDNPEMFRELEPYYEKASYRFKMASAGARNKVMKFLDRKGFDPNIIEDAAPFTVEIGKYQKYGELLKNSVESYPLRDKVVLVMKDMACVEQALVMGATMRTS
;
A
#
# COMPACT_ATOMS: atom_id res chain seq x y z
N MET A 1 -29.52 5.58 -27.99
CA MET A 1 -28.53 4.60 -27.47
C MET A 1 -27.80 5.27 -26.33
N PRO A 2 -27.80 4.74 -25.10
CA PRO A 2 -26.92 5.26 -24.07
C PRO A 2 -25.50 4.77 -24.37
N SER A 3 -24.58 5.71 -24.61
CA SER A 3 -23.15 5.44 -24.54
C SER A 3 -22.83 5.09 -23.10
N PHE A 4 -22.56 3.83 -22.83
CA PHE A 4 -21.88 3.45 -21.61
C PHE A 4 -20.48 4.06 -21.69
N ASP A 5 -20.30 5.25 -21.11
CA ASP A 5 -18.98 5.72 -20.71
C ASP A 5 -18.48 4.72 -19.66
N ILE A 6 -17.87 3.64 -20.13
CA ILE A 6 -17.02 2.79 -19.31
C ILE A 6 -15.76 3.62 -19.11
N THR A 7 -15.82 4.62 -18.22
CA THR A 7 -14.61 5.24 -17.70
C THR A 7 -13.81 4.12 -17.08
N GLU A 8 -12.75 3.68 -17.75
CA GLU A 8 -11.85 2.65 -17.23
C GLU A 8 -11.44 3.08 -15.81
N LYS A 9 -11.79 2.24 -14.83
CA LYS A 9 -11.57 2.56 -13.43
C LYS A 9 -10.07 2.56 -13.17
N ARG A 10 -9.51 3.75 -13.01
CA ARG A 10 -8.09 3.98 -12.74
C ARG A 10 -7.63 3.16 -11.53
N PRO A 11 -6.49 2.46 -11.57
CA PRO A 11 -6.02 1.67 -10.43
C PRO A 11 -5.74 2.57 -9.22
N TYR A 12 -6.32 2.23 -8.07
CA TYR A 12 -6.08 2.97 -6.82
C TYR A 12 -4.71 2.66 -6.23
N ILE A 13 -4.06 3.70 -5.71
CA ILE A 13 -2.85 3.55 -4.89
C ILE A 13 -3.10 4.26 -3.56
N ASN A 14 -3.23 3.49 -2.47
CA ASN A 14 -3.29 4.06 -1.14
C ASN A 14 -1.89 4.45 -0.66
N ILE A 15 -1.75 5.70 -0.26
CA ILE A 15 -0.55 6.30 0.31
C ILE A 15 -0.80 6.54 1.80
N PHE A 16 -0.23 5.67 2.62
CA PHE A 16 -0.39 5.68 4.06
C PHE A 16 0.54 6.70 4.70
N LYS A 17 -0.02 7.59 5.52
CA LYS A 17 0.77 8.41 6.43
C LYS A 17 1.05 7.62 7.69
N LEU A 18 2.30 7.17 7.84
CA LEU A 18 2.74 6.42 9.00
C LEU A 18 3.81 7.24 9.73
N ASN A 19 3.60 7.50 11.01
CA ASN A 19 4.42 8.40 11.83
C ASN A 19 4.49 9.82 11.23
N LYS A 20 5.56 10.12 10.48
CA LYS A 20 5.83 11.44 9.86
C LYS A 20 6.18 11.36 8.38
N ALA A 21 6.05 10.17 7.79
CA ALA A 21 6.35 9.92 6.37
C ALA A 21 5.17 9.25 5.68
N TYR A 22 5.23 9.20 4.36
CA TYR A 22 4.20 8.64 3.52
C TYR A 22 4.74 7.41 2.80
N TYR A 23 3.92 6.37 2.73
CA TYR A 23 4.33 5.08 2.21
C TYR A 23 3.27 4.50 1.30
N PHE A 24 3.70 3.89 0.20
CA PHE A 24 2.82 3.03 -0.59
C PHE A 24 3.62 1.86 -1.16
N LYS A 25 2.90 0.83 -1.57
CA LYS A 25 3.48 -0.35 -2.20
C LYS A 25 2.74 -0.65 -3.48
N HIS A 26 3.46 -0.63 -4.58
CA HIS A 26 2.92 -0.93 -5.90
C HIS A 26 4.02 -1.52 -6.77
N PHE A 27 3.68 -2.52 -7.57
CA PHE A 27 4.57 -3.06 -8.58
C PHE A 27 4.23 -2.40 -9.92
N PHE A 28 5.19 -1.68 -10.50
CA PHE A 28 5.01 -1.04 -11.79
C PHE A 28 5.52 -1.97 -12.89
N ASP A 29 4.64 -2.39 -13.80
CA ASP A 29 5.03 -3.18 -14.97
C ASP A 29 5.87 -2.35 -15.97
N ASN A 30 5.71 -1.02 -15.95
CA ASN A 30 6.46 -0.09 -16.81
C ASN A 30 7.78 0.34 -16.12
N PRO A 31 8.97 -0.03 -16.68
CA PRO A 31 10.26 0.35 -16.11
C PRO A 31 10.52 1.85 -16.06
N GLU A 32 9.98 2.63 -17.00
CA GLU A 32 10.12 4.10 -17.00
C GLU A 32 9.41 4.72 -15.81
N MET A 33 8.23 4.17 -15.45
CA MET A 33 7.50 4.63 -14.27
C MET A 33 8.27 4.35 -12.99
N PHE A 34 8.87 3.16 -12.90
CA PHE A 34 9.71 2.82 -11.76
C PHE A 34 10.91 3.74 -11.65
N ARG A 35 11.60 4.03 -12.76
CA ARG A 35 12.80 4.89 -12.79
C ARG A 35 12.54 6.30 -12.25
N GLU A 36 11.41 6.89 -12.60
CA GLU A 36 11.01 8.21 -12.08
C GLU A 36 10.72 8.21 -10.56
N LEU A 37 10.29 7.07 -10.03
CA LEU A 37 9.96 6.91 -8.60
C LEU A 37 11.10 6.26 -7.79
N GLU A 38 12.15 5.76 -8.45
CA GLU A 38 13.31 5.11 -7.85
C GLU A 38 13.93 5.92 -6.69
N PRO A 39 14.06 7.26 -6.76
CA PRO A 39 14.57 8.05 -5.64
C PRO A 39 13.77 7.92 -4.34
N TYR A 40 12.52 7.47 -4.41
CA TYR A 40 11.65 7.23 -3.26
C TYR A 40 11.58 5.75 -2.86
N TYR A 41 12.23 4.84 -3.59
CA TYR A 41 12.08 3.40 -3.38
C TYR A 41 13.01 2.86 -2.27
N GLU A 42 12.42 2.27 -1.23
CA GLU A 42 13.12 1.54 -0.18
C GLU A 42 13.23 0.04 -0.52
N LYS A 43 14.38 -0.36 -1.09
CA LYS A 43 14.64 -1.76 -1.51
C LYS A 43 14.50 -2.79 -0.39
N ALA A 44 14.87 -2.44 0.84
CA ALA A 44 14.81 -3.36 1.99
C ALA A 44 13.37 -3.81 2.33
N SER A 45 12.38 -2.94 2.07
CA SER A 45 10.96 -3.19 2.40
C SER A 45 10.08 -3.28 1.16
N TYR A 46 10.66 -3.18 -0.04
CA TYR A 46 9.97 -3.20 -1.33
C TYR A 46 8.79 -2.22 -1.37
N ARG A 47 9.01 -0.98 -0.93
CA ARG A 47 7.98 0.05 -0.83
C ARG A 47 8.55 1.41 -1.23
N PHE A 48 7.68 2.37 -1.48
CA PHE A 48 8.07 3.76 -1.70
C PHE A 48 7.85 4.56 -0.42
N LYS A 49 8.78 5.46 -0.11
CA LYS A 49 8.75 6.36 1.04
C LYS A 49 8.98 7.80 0.61
N MET A 50 8.07 8.67 1.03
CA MET A 50 8.20 10.11 0.86
C MET A 50 8.31 10.75 2.24
N ALA A 51 9.49 11.31 2.54
CA ALA A 51 9.80 11.87 3.85
C ALA A 51 9.08 13.19 4.16
N SER A 52 8.46 13.84 3.16
CA SER A 52 7.78 15.13 3.34
C SER A 52 6.50 15.21 2.51
N ALA A 53 5.60 16.11 2.91
CA ALA A 53 4.39 16.41 2.14
C ALA A 53 4.72 16.91 0.72
N GLY A 54 5.79 17.68 0.55
CA GLY A 54 6.24 18.15 -0.77
C GLY A 54 6.66 17.01 -1.69
N ALA A 55 7.42 16.04 -1.17
CA ALA A 55 7.79 14.83 -1.91
C ALA A 55 6.56 13.99 -2.27
N ARG A 56 5.65 13.77 -1.30
CA ARG A 56 4.38 13.07 -1.52
C ARG A 56 3.53 13.74 -2.59
N ASN A 57 3.41 15.06 -2.60
CA ASN A 57 2.64 15.80 -3.61
C ASN A 57 3.21 15.62 -5.03
N LYS A 58 4.54 15.63 -5.17
CA LYS A 58 5.21 15.36 -6.46
C LYS A 58 4.88 13.95 -6.97
N VAL A 59 5.00 12.95 -6.09
CA VAL A 59 4.70 11.56 -6.42
C VAL A 59 3.22 11.36 -6.79
N MET A 60 2.29 11.91 -6.00
CA MET A 60 0.85 11.82 -6.32
C MET A 60 0.53 12.44 -7.68
N LYS A 61 1.07 13.63 -7.97
CA LYS A 61 0.87 14.28 -9.26
C LYS A 61 1.46 13.48 -10.43
N PHE A 62 2.58 12.80 -10.21
CA PHE A 62 3.17 11.90 -11.20
C PHE A 62 2.27 10.68 -11.45
N LEU A 63 1.82 10.00 -10.38
CA LEU A 63 0.92 8.86 -10.46
C LEU A 63 -0.40 9.21 -11.16
N ASP A 64 -0.98 10.37 -10.82
CA ASP A 64 -2.19 10.87 -11.46
C ASP A 64 -1.98 11.11 -12.98
N ARG A 65 -0.89 11.76 -13.38
CA ARG A 65 -0.57 11.93 -14.81
C ARG A 65 -0.32 10.62 -15.55
N LYS A 66 0.01 9.55 -14.83
CA LYS A 66 0.23 8.21 -15.38
C LYS A 66 -1.00 7.29 -15.28
N GLY A 67 -2.17 7.84 -14.94
CA GLY A 67 -3.43 7.11 -14.97
C GLY A 67 -3.80 6.39 -13.67
N PHE A 68 -3.04 6.55 -12.59
CA PHE A 68 -3.38 5.99 -11.27
C PHE A 68 -4.23 6.93 -10.45
N ASP A 69 -5.04 6.42 -9.52
CA ASP A 69 -5.81 7.23 -8.57
C ASP A 69 -5.18 7.18 -7.17
N PRO A 70 -4.22 8.09 -6.84
CA PRO A 70 -3.55 8.07 -5.55
C PRO A 70 -4.44 8.68 -4.46
N ASN A 71 -4.67 7.92 -3.39
CA ASN A 71 -5.44 8.36 -2.22
C ASN A 71 -4.56 8.44 -0.97
N ILE A 72 -4.75 9.46 -0.12
CA ILE A 72 -4.02 9.58 1.15
C ILE A 72 -4.83 8.90 2.24
N ILE A 73 -4.19 7.96 2.95
CA ILE A 73 -4.74 7.31 4.12
C ILE A 73 -4.05 7.87 5.37
N GLU A 74 -4.77 8.71 6.11
CA GLU A 74 -4.29 9.30 7.37
C GLU A 74 -4.44 8.33 8.55
N ASP A 75 -5.49 7.50 8.54
CA ASP A 75 -5.72 6.44 9.52
C ASP A 75 -5.55 5.04 8.89
N ALA A 76 -4.51 4.34 9.31
CA ALA A 76 -4.19 3.00 8.81
C ALA A 76 -4.93 1.88 9.55
N ALA A 77 -5.68 2.17 10.63
CA ALA A 77 -6.35 1.15 11.42
C ALA A 77 -7.27 0.23 10.59
N PRO A 78 -8.08 0.73 9.63
CA PRO A 78 -8.92 -0.13 8.79
C PRO A 78 -8.14 -1.09 7.88
N PHE A 79 -6.85 -0.83 7.66
CA PHE A 79 -5.97 -1.62 6.82
C PHE A 79 -5.00 -2.50 7.62
N THR A 80 -5.08 -2.45 8.96
CA THR A 80 -4.13 -3.12 9.84
C THR A 80 -4.67 -4.45 10.33
N VAL A 81 -3.94 -5.51 10.04
CA VAL A 81 -4.24 -6.87 10.49
C VAL A 81 -3.09 -7.43 11.31
N GLU A 82 -3.36 -8.47 12.07
CA GLU A 82 -2.36 -9.25 12.79
C GLU A 82 -2.53 -10.74 12.51
N ILE A 83 -1.42 -11.46 12.39
CA ILE A 83 -1.40 -12.90 12.13
C ILE A 83 -0.35 -13.58 13.00
N GLY A 84 -0.58 -14.83 13.40
CA GLY A 84 0.37 -15.57 14.23
C GLY A 84 1.72 -15.74 13.52
N LYS A 85 2.83 -15.49 14.21
CA LYS A 85 4.18 -15.53 13.62
C LYS A 85 4.63 -16.91 13.13
N TYR A 86 3.93 -17.96 13.53
CA TYR A 86 4.17 -19.35 13.10
C TYR A 86 3.27 -19.78 11.94
N GLN A 87 2.31 -18.94 11.54
CA GLN A 87 1.49 -19.19 10.36
C GLN A 87 2.26 -18.82 9.08
N LYS A 88 1.82 -19.36 7.93
CA LYS A 88 2.41 -19.02 6.63
C LYS A 88 1.86 -17.67 6.14
N TYR A 89 2.48 -16.57 6.58
CA TYR A 89 2.08 -15.20 6.20
C TYR A 89 2.98 -14.55 5.13
N GLY A 90 3.97 -15.28 4.57
CA GLY A 90 4.95 -14.72 3.63
C GLY A 90 4.33 -14.10 2.38
N GLU A 91 3.17 -14.60 1.93
CA GLU A 91 2.43 -14.00 0.81
C GLU A 91 1.83 -12.63 1.16
N LEU A 92 1.40 -12.43 2.41
CA LEU A 92 0.86 -11.17 2.89
C LEU A 92 1.91 -10.06 2.91
N LEU A 93 3.19 -10.40 3.09
CA LEU A 93 4.30 -9.42 3.06
C LEU A 93 4.41 -8.70 1.71
N LYS A 94 4.04 -9.38 0.60
CA LYS A 94 4.02 -8.77 -0.73
C LYS A 94 2.95 -7.69 -0.84
N ASN A 95 1.88 -7.83 -0.06
CA ASN A 95 0.72 -6.95 -0.06
C ASN A 95 0.70 -5.97 1.13
N SER A 96 1.70 -6.00 2.03
CA SER A 96 1.82 -5.08 3.15
C SER A 96 2.77 -3.92 2.85
N VAL A 97 2.34 -2.70 3.15
CA VAL A 97 3.13 -1.46 3.10
C VAL A 97 4.10 -1.37 4.29
N GLU A 98 3.70 -1.89 5.44
CA GLU A 98 4.52 -1.95 6.66
C GLU A 98 4.25 -3.28 7.36
N SER A 99 5.29 -3.83 8.00
CA SER A 99 5.17 -5.07 8.76
C SER A 99 6.14 -5.09 9.93
N TYR A 100 5.69 -5.53 11.10
CA TYR A 100 6.58 -5.66 12.26
C TYR A 100 6.12 -6.75 13.23
N PRO A 101 7.07 -7.44 13.89
CA PRO A 101 6.74 -8.45 14.88
C PRO A 101 6.18 -7.80 16.16
N LEU A 102 5.18 -8.45 16.76
CA LEU A 102 4.59 -8.08 18.04
C LEU A 102 4.29 -9.35 18.85
N ARG A 103 5.14 -9.67 19.83
CA ARG A 103 5.05 -10.87 20.67
C ARG A 103 5.03 -12.18 19.87
N ASP A 104 3.89 -12.85 19.81
CA ASP A 104 3.62 -14.09 19.08
C ASP A 104 2.92 -13.83 17.72
N LYS A 105 2.71 -12.56 17.38
CA LYS A 105 2.05 -12.09 16.15
C LYS A 105 2.99 -11.27 15.27
N VAL A 106 2.55 -11.05 14.04
CA VAL A 106 3.10 -10.08 13.10
C VAL A 106 1.97 -9.14 12.71
N VAL A 107 2.21 -7.85 12.86
CA VAL A 107 1.29 -6.79 12.42
C VAL A 107 1.63 -6.42 10.98
N LEU A 108 0.61 -6.28 10.15
CA LEU A 108 0.71 -5.95 8.72
C LEU A 108 -0.23 -4.79 8.41
N VAL A 109 0.29 -3.74 7.79
CA VAL A 109 -0.53 -2.68 7.18
C VAL A 109 -0.70 -3.01 5.71
N MET A 110 -1.89 -3.45 5.30
CA MET A 110 -2.17 -3.91 3.94
C MET A 110 -2.31 -2.73 2.97
N LYS A 111 -1.92 -2.92 1.71
CA LYS A 111 -1.94 -1.85 0.68
C LYS A 111 -3.35 -1.41 0.27
N ASP A 112 -4.35 -2.27 0.42
CA ASP A 112 -5.75 -2.02 0.08
C ASP A 112 -6.69 -2.97 0.84
N MET A 113 -8.01 -2.73 0.76
CA MET A 113 -9.02 -3.53 1.46
C MET A 113 -9.13 -4.96 0.92
N ALA A 114 -8.89 -5.20 -0.38
CA ALA A 114 -8.89 -6.55 -0.93
C ALA A 114 -7.78 -7.40 -0.29
N CYS A 115 -6.63 -6.79 -0.02
CA CYS A 115 -5.53 -7.42 0.70
C CYS A 115 -5.85 -7.66 2.18
N VAL A 116 -6.64 -6.78 2.82
CA VAL A 116 -7.18 -7.02 4.18
C VAL A 116 -8.07 -8.26 4.17
N GLU A 117 -9.04 -8.33 3.27
CA GLU A 117 -9.95 -9.47 3.12
C GLU A 117 -9.18 -10.77 2.87
N GLN A 118 -8.19 -10.75 1.98
CA GLN A 118 -7.30 -11.89 1.75
C GLN A 118 -6.58 -12.33 3.03
N ALA A 119 -6.04 -11.37 3.80
CA ALA A 119 -5.37 -11.68 5.06
C ALA A 119 -6.32 -12.35 6.07
N LEU A 120 -7.57 -11.86 6.17
CA LEU A 120 -8.59 -12.45 7.04
C LEU A 120 -8.91 -13.90 6.63
N VAL A 121 -9.03 -14.18 5.32
CA VAL A 121 -9.20 -15.54 4.80
C VAL A 121 -8.01 -16.44 5.16
N MET A 122 -6.80 -15.88 5.22
CA MET A 122 -5.57 -16.57 5.61
C MET A 122 -5.41 -16.74 7.13
N GLY A 123 -6.41 -16.36 7.94
CA GLY A 123 -6.39 -16.52 9.40
C GLY A 123 -5.75 -15.35 10.16
N ALA A 124 -5.56 -14.21 9.49
CA ALA A 124 -5.31 -12.95 10.20
C ALA A 124 -6.60 -12.44 10.87
N THR A 125 -6.44 -11.55 11.84
CA THR A 125 -7.55 -10.83 12.47
C THR A 125 -7.36 -9.33 12.32
N MET A 126 -8.46 -8.58 12.26
CA MET A 126 -8.39 -7.12 12.35
C MET A 126 -7.68 -6.73 13.64
N ARG A 127 -6.74 -5.78 13.54
CA ARG A 127 -6.10 -5.26 14.74
C ARG A 127 -7.03 -4.23 15.38
N THR A 128 -7.71 -4.63 16.44
CA THR A 128 -8.31 -3.68 17.37
C THR A 128 -7.20 -3.07 18.22
N SER A 129 -7.06 -1.75 18.13
CA SER A 129 -6.16 -0.92 18.93
C SER A 129 -6.37 -1.10 20.43
#